data_AF-U5SC10-F1
#
_entry.id   AF-U5SC10-F1
#
_cell.length_a   1.000
_cell.length_b   1.000
_cell.length_c   1.000
_cell.angle_alpha   90.00
_cell.angle_beta   90.00
_cell.angle_gamma   90.00
#
_symmetry.space_group_name_H-M   'P 1'
#
loop_
_entity.id
_entity.type
_entity.pdbx_description
1 polymer ?
#
loop_
_entity_poly.entity_id
_entity_poly.type
_entity_poly.pdbx_seq_one_letter_code
_entity_poly.pdbx_strand_id
1 'polypeptide(L)'
;MNIINPVHLIIDKLYKLMNRGVFLRNYIATIFLSILILGKLMGILNILLGRYTSTFVCYFTIAPIDSYQINNLAKEKQTTFKLLAVLSGVIDISISLLLILILSKVETEVILLLGVLLYANTTLFSKYMEKYLQLNY
;
A
#
# COMPACT_ATOMS: atom_id res chain seq x y z
N MET A 1 -28.35 -35.55 32.16
CA MET A 1 -26.96 -35.76 31.70
C MET A 1 -26.97 -35.52 30.19
N ASN A 2 -26.55 -34.34 29.72
CA ASN A 2 -26.58 -34.01 28.29
C ASN A 2 -25.43 -34.75 27.58
N ILE A 3 -25.77 -35.75 26.78
CA ILE A 3 -24.82 -36.41 25.89
C ILE A 3 -24.55 -35.44 24.74
N ILE A 4 -23.49 -34.65 24.85
CA ILE A 4 -23.03 -33.80 23.76
C ILE A 4 -22.57 -34.75 22.63
N ASN A 5 -23.24 -34.66 21.48
CA ASN A 5 -22.92 -35.47 20.31
C ASN A 5 -21.46 -35.19 19.90
N PRO A 6 -20.59 -36.22 19.79
CA PRO A 6 -19.17 -36.03 19.44
C PRO A 6 -18.98 -35.29 18.11
N VAL A 7 -19.96 -35.38 17.19
CA VAL A 7 -19.96 -34.62 15.93
C VAL A 7 -19.99 -33.11 16.18
N HIS A 8 -20.77 -32.64 17.16
CA HIS A 8 -20.88 -31.21 17.48
C HIS A 8 -19.56 -30.66 18.05
N LEU A 9 -18.85 -31.46 18.86
CA LEU A 9 -17.56 -31.08 19.43
C LEU A 9 -16.47 -30.94 18.34
N ILE A 10 -16.50 -31.80 17.32
CA ILE A 10 -15.57 -31.75 16.18
C ILE A 10 -15.85 -30.50 15.33
N ILE A 11 -17.12 -30.21 15.04
CA ILE A 11 -17.52 -29.03 14.27
C ILE A 11 -17.08 -27.74 14.97
N ASP A 12 -17.32 -27.61 16.29
CA ASP A 12 -16.90 -26.42 17.05
C ASP A 12 -15.37 -26.24 17.06
N LYS A 13 -14.62 -27.35 17.15
CA LYS A 13 -13.15 -27.31 17.13
C LYS A 13 -12.63 -26.89 15.76
N LEU A 14 -13.23 -27.38 14.68
CA LEU A 14 -12.90 -26.98 13.30
C LEU A 14 -13.23 -25.52 13.05
N TYR A 15 -14.40 -25.04 13.48
CA TYR A 15 -14.79 -23.64 13.37
C TYR A 15 -13.80 -22.72 14.10
N LYS A 16 -13.39 -23.09 15.32
CA LYS A 16 -12.42 -22.33 16.12
C LYS A 16 -11.02 -22.31 15.48
N LEU A 17 -10.59 -23.40 14.85
CA LEU A 17 -9.33 -23.46 14.10
C LEU A 17 -9.36 -22.59 12.84
N MET A 18 -10.45 -22.67 12.08
CA MET A 18 -10.64 -21.86 10.88
C MET A 18 -10.67 -20.36 11.20
N ASN A 19 -11.38 -19.96 12.27
CA ASN A 19 -11.44 -18.57 12.69
C ASN A 19 -10.06 -18.04 13.12
N ARG A 20 -9.25 -18.84 13.83
CA ARG A 20 -7.87 -18.46 14.21
C ARG A 20 -6.99 -18.13 13.00
N GLY A 21 -7.10 -18.90 11.92
CA GLY A 21 -6.35 -18.64 10.68
C GLY A 21 -6.72 -17.29 10.05
N VAL A 22 -8.02 -16.98 10.01
CA VAL A 22 -8.54 -15.69 9.51
C VAL A 22 -8.05 -14.53 10.38
N PHE A 23 -8.09 -14.66 11.70
CA PHE A 23 -7.59 -13.62 12.62
C PHE A 23 -6.09 -13.33 12.41
N LEU A 24 -5.25 -14.37 12.33
CA LEU A 24 -3.81 -14.20 12.14
C LEU A 24 -3.49 -13.54 10.79
N ARG A 25 -4.12 -14.01 9.71
CA ARG A 25 -4.01 -13.41 8.37
C ARG A 25 -4.32 -11.92 8.42
N ASN A 26 -5.45 -11.57 9.05
CA ASN A 26 -5.90 -10.19 9.07
C ASN A 26 -4.94 -9.30 9.87
N TYR A 27 -4.44 -9.80 10.99
CA TYR A 27 -3.46 -9.10 11.82
C TYR A 27 -2.16 -8.80 11.07
N ILE A 28 -1.59 -9.80 10.38
CA ILE A 28 -0.38 -9.63 9.57
C ILE A 28 -0.61 -8.58 8.47
N ALA A 29 -1.74 -8.69 7.76
CA ALA A 29 -2.08 -7.75 6.69
C ALA A 29 -2.24 -6.31 7.23
N THR A 30 -2.89 -6.13 8.38
CA THR A 30 -3.04 -4.80 9.01
C THR A 30 -1.69 -4.20 9.41
N ILE A 31 -0.78 -4.98 9.99
CA ILE A 31 0.58 -4.51 10.32
C ILE A 31 1.30 -4.05 9.05
N PHE A 32 1.29 -4.90 8.02
CA PHE A 32 1.96 -4.61 6.75
C PHE A 32 1.43 -3.32 6.11
N LEU A 33 0.10 -3.18 6.02
CA LEU A 33 -0.54 -1.98 5.47
C LEU A 33 -0.24 -0.73 6.32
N SER A 34 -0.16 -0.87 7.63
CA SER A 34 0.18 0.24 8.53
C SER A 34 1.62 0.72 8.31
N ILE A 35 2.58 -0.19 8.09
CA ILE A 35 3.95 0.16 7.73
C ILE A 35 3.99 0.88 6.37
N LEU A 36 3.24 0.38 5.38
CA LEU A 36 3.14 1.03 4.06
C LEU A 36 2.57 2.45 4.15
N ILE A 37 1.49 2.65 4.92
CA ILE A 37 0.89 3.97 5.15
C ILE A 37 1.91 4.91 5.77
N LEU A 38 2.60 4.48 6.83
CA LEU A 38 3.64 5.29 7.49
C LEU A 38 4.78 5.65 6.53
N GLY A 39 5.26 4.69 5.75
CA GLY A 39 6.30 4.92 4.75
C GLY A 39 5.87 5.93 3.69
N LYS A 40 4.63 5.80 3.17
CA LYS A 40 4.05 6.74 2.19
C LYS A 40 3.89 8.14 2.77
N LEU A 41 3.43 8.28 4.01
CA LEU A 41 3.33 9.56 4.70
C LEU A 41 4.70 10.23 4.87
N MET A 42 5.72 9.48 5.31
CA MET A 42 7.09 9.99 5.42
C MET A 42 7.66 10.39 4.06
N GLY A 43 7.37 9.62 3.01
CA GLY A 43 7.74 9.95 1.64
C GLY A 43 7.10 11.27 1.18
N ILE A 44 5.78 11.40 1.35
CA ILE A 44 5.03 12.63 1.03
C ILE A 44 5.62 13.83 1.78
N LEU A 45 5.84 13.72 3.09
CA LEU A 45 6.42 14.81 3.88
C LEU A 45 7.79 15.23 3.34
N ASN A 46 8.65 14.28 2.99
CA ASN A 46 9.95 14.61 2.41
C ASN A 46 9.83 15.29 1.04
N ILE A 47 8.90 14.87 0.17
CA ILE A 47 8.61 15.57 -1.10
C ILE A 47 8.10 16.99 -0.84
N LEU A 48 7.21 17.17 0.14
CA LEU A 48 6.69 18.48 0.50
C LEU A 48 7.81 19.43 0.95
N LEU A 49 8.80 18.91 1.68
CA LEU A 49 10.01 19.59 2.14
C LEU A 49 11.11 19.74 1.07
N GLY A 50 10.90 19.24 -0.16
CA GLY A 50 11.90 19.29 -1.23
C GLY A 50 13.06 18.31 -1.08
N ARG A 51 12.95 17.32 -0.17
CA ARG A 51 13.98 16.30 0.10
C ARG A 51 13.76 15.06 -0.75
N TYR A 52 13.88 15.23 -2.07
CA TYR A 52 13.57 14.17 -3.03
C TYR A 52 14.50 12.96 -2.91
N THR A 53 15.77 13.16 -2.55
CA THR A 53 16.78 12.08 -2.41
C THR A 53 16.68 11.25 -1.14
N SER A 54 15.68 11.50 -0.28
CA SER A 54 15.54 10.74 0.96
C SER A 54 15.14 9.28 0.69
N THR A 55 15.61 8.38 1.55
CA THR A 55 15.29 6.94 1.49
C THR A 55 13.79 6.68 1.41
N PHE A 56 12.98 7.45 2.15
CA PHE A 56 11.53 7.30 2.13
C PHE A 56 10.91 7.64 0.77
N VAL A 57 11.44 8.65 0.08
CA VAL A 57 10.96 9.00 -1.27
C VAL A 57 11.30 7.89 -2.25
N CYS A 58 12.54 7.41 -2.24
CA CYS A 58 12.99 6.34 -3.15
C CYS A 58 12.20 5.03 -2.99
N TYR A 59 11.86 4.63 -1.76
CA TYR A 59 11.19 3.35 -1.51
C TYR A 59 9.67 3.43 -1.45
N PHE A 60 9.08 4.57 -1.07
CA PHE A 60 7.65 4.64 -0.74
C PHE A 60 6.84 5.63 -1.57
N THR A 61 7.38 6.37 -2.53
CA THR A 61 6.55 7.33 -3.29
C THR A 61 6.26 6.84 -4.68
N ILE A 62 7.25 6.81 -5.59
CA ILE A 62 7.13 6.32 -6.96
C ILE A 62 8.52 5.77 -7.36
N ALA A 63 8.61 4.48 -7.72
CA ALA A 63 9.83 3.84 -8.19
C ALA A 63 9.74 3.52 -9.70
N PRO A 64 10.84 3.55 -10.49
CA PRO A 64 12.08 4.28 -10.30
C PRO A 64 11.91 5.66 -10.93
N ILE A 65 12.08 6.70 -10.14
CA ILE A 65 12.68 7.93 -10.64
C ILE A 65 13.92 8.03 -9.79
N ASP A 66 15.09 8.09 -10.42
CA ASP A 66 16.29 8.48 -9.68
C ASP A 66 15.99 9.86 -9.11
N SER A 67 15.67 9.91 -7.83
CA SER A 67 15.20 11.13 -7.18
C SER A 67 16.22 12.26 -7.22
N TYR A 68 17.48 11.90 -7.49
CA TYR A 68 18.58 12.77 -7.86
C TYR A 68 18.30 13.60 -9.13
N GLN A 69 17.60 13.05 -10.12
CA GLN A 69 17.25 13.76 -11.35
C GLN A 69 16.23 14.87 -11.12
N ILE A 70 15.33 14.71 -10.13
CA ILE A 70 14.27 15.70 -9.83
C ILE A 70 14.85 17.05 -9.42
N ASN A 71 15.92 17.06 -8.62
CA ASN A 71 16.58 18.30 -8.18
C ASN A 71 17.10 19.15 -9.35
N ASN A 72 17.43 18.50 -10.48
CA ASN A 72 17.99 19.15 -11.66
C ASN A 72 16.92 19.62 -12.67
N LEU A 73 15.64 19.29 -12.43
CA LEU A 73 14.54 19.72 -13.30
C LEU A 73 14.17 21.19 -13.04
N ALA A 74 13.56 21.83 -14.05
CA ALA A 74 12.95 23.14 -13.89
C ALA A 74 11.86 23.12 -12.79
N LYS A 75 11.66 24.26 -12.09
CA LYS A 75 10.70 24.38 -10.98
C LYS A 75 9.27 23.96 -11.34
N GLU A 76 8.84 24.21 -12.57
CA GLU A 76 7.54 23.78 -13.08
C GLU A 76 7.42 22.25 -13.07
N LYS A 77 8.41 21.56 -13.64
CA LYS A 77 8.48 20.08 -13.63
C LYS A 77 8.58 19.50 -12.22
N GLN A 78 9.32 20.15 -11.31
CA GLN A 78 9.38 19.75 -9.90
C GLN A 78 8.02 19.89 -9.19
N THR A 79 7.26 20.94 -9.52
CA THR A 79 5.91 21.16 -8.98
C THR A 79 4.95 20.08 -9.46
N THR A 80 5.00 19.73 -10.75
CA THR A 80 4.22 18.63 -11.31
C THR A 80 4.59 17.29 -10.68
N PHE A 81 5.89 17.02 -10.49
CA PHE A 81 6.36 15.84 -9.77
C PHE A 81 5.77 15.77 -8.36
N LYS A 82 5.87 16.87 -7.60
CA LYS A 82 5.34 16.96 -6.23
C LYS A 82 3.84 16.68 -6.19
N LEU A 83 3.06 17.26 -7.10
CA LEU A 83 1.62 17.05 -7.16
C LEU A 83 1.26 15.59 -7.44
N LEU A 84 1.87 15.00 -8.48
CA LEU A 84 1.59 13.62 -8.87
C LEU A 84 2.05 12.60 -7.82
N ALA A 85 3.21 12.83 -7.18
CA ALA A 85 3.71 11.97 -6.12
C ALA A 85 2.83 12.00 -4.87
N VAL A 86 2.36 13.18 -4.49
CA VAL A 86 1.40 13.34 -3.39
C VAL A 86 0.08 12.65 -3.74
N LEU A 87 -0.45 12.86 -4.95
CA LEU A 87 -1.71 12.26 -5.39
C LEU A 87 -1.63 10.72 -5.41
N SER A 88 -0.57 10.16 -5.98
CA SER A 88 -0.31 8.72 -5.99
C SER A 88 -0.25 8.15 -4.57
N GLY A 89 0.51 8.81 -3.67
CA GLY A 89 0.62 8.40 -2.28
C GLY A 89 -0.71 8.47 -1.51
N VAL A 90 -1.53 9.51 -1.75
CA VAL A 90 -2.87 9.63 -1.16
C VAL A 90 -3.80 8.51 -1.64
N ILE A 91 -3.75 8.15 -2.92
CA ILE A 91 -4.51 7.02 -3.48
C ILE A 91 -4.10 5.71 -2.79
N ASP A 92 -2.80 5.44 -2.68
CA ASP A 92 -2.30 4.22 -2.03
C ASP A 92 -2.69 4.13 -0.55
N ILE A 93 -2.60 5.25 0.18
CA ILE A 93 -3.03 5.33 1.58
C ILE A 93 -4.53 5.07 1.68
N SER A 94 -5.33 5.65 0.78
CA SER A 94 -6.80 5.46 0.78
C SER A 94 -7.17 4.00 0.52
N ILE A 95 -6.54 3.36 -0.47
CA ILE A 95 -6.73 1.92 -0.75
C ILE A 95 -6.31 1.08 0.46
N SER A 96 -5.19 1.40 1.09
CA SER A 96 -4.69 0.67 2.27
C SER A 96 -5.62 0.79 3.48
N LEU A 97 -6.19 1.97 3.72
CA LEU A 97 -7.18 2.18 4.78
C LEU A 97 -8.48 1.44 4.50
N LEU A 98 -8.99 1.50 3.26
CA LEU A 98 -10.16 0.72 2.85
C LEU A 98 -9.93 -0.77 3.07
N LEU A 99 -8.75 -1.27 2.69
CA LEU A 99 -8.34 -2.66 2.93
C LEU A 99 -8.42 -3.03 4.41
N ILE A 100 -7.83 -2.22 5.30
CA ILE A 100 -7.86 -2.47 6.75
C ILE A 100 -9.30 -2.56 7.26
N LEU A 101 -10.20 -1.68 6.80
CA LEU A 101 -11.59 -1.66 7.25
C LEU A 101 -12.38 -2.91 6.81
N ILE A 102 -12.12 -3.43 5.61
CA ILE A 102 -12.88 -4.54 5.05
C ILE A 102 -12.23 -5.90 5.28
N LEU A 103 -10.95 -5.96 5.70
CA LEU A 103 -10.10 -7.17 5.78
C LEU A 103 -10.73 -8.34 6.56
N SER A 104 -11.56 -8.04 7.56
CA SER A 104 -12.29 -9.03 8.35
C SER A 104 -13.49 -9.67 7.64
N LYS A 105 -13.96 -9.05 6.56
CA LYS A 105 -15.20 -9.38 5.84
C LYS A 105 -14.98 -9.82 4.39
N VAL A 106 -13.78 -9.62 3.85
CA VAL A 106 -13.48 -9.97 2.46
C VAL A 106 -12.65 -11.24 2.32
N GLU A 107 -12.89 -11.92 1.21
CA GLU A 107 -12.14 -13.09 0.79
C GLU A 107 -10.73 -12.72 0.34
N THR A 108 -9.83 -13.71 0.37
CA THR A 108 -8.42 -13.53 0.01
C THR A 108 -8.25 -12.98 -1.41
N GLU A 109 -9.15 -13.31 -2.33
CA GLU A 109 -9.15 -12.84 -3.72
C GLU A 109 -9.29 -11.32 -3.84
N VAL A 110 -10.14 -10.71 -3.00
CA VAL A 110 -10.33 -9.26 -2.95
C VAL A 110 -9.07 -8.58 -2.40
N ILE A 111 -8.41 -9.19 -1.41
CA ILE A 111 -7.13 -8.70 -0.86
C ILE A 111 -6.05 -8.72 -1.96
N LEU A 112 -5.98 -9.79 -2.74
CA LEU A 112 -5.05 -9.91 -3.86
C LEU A 112 -5.34 -8.87 -4.95
N LEU A 113 -6.62 -8.69 -5.34
CA LEU A 113 -7.03 -7.68 -6.32
C LEU A 113 -6.61 -6.26 -5.89
N LEU A 114 -6.81 -5.92 -4.63
CA LEU A 114 -6.42 -4.61 -4.09
C LEU A 114 -4.90 -4.46 -4.01
N GLY A 115 -4.16 -5.54 -3.74
CA GLY A 115 -2.70 -5.56 -3.88
C GLY A 115 -2.23 -5.31 -5.32
N VAL A 116 -2.92 -5.91 -6.30
CA VAL A 116 -2.67 -5.63 -7.73
C VAL A 116 -2.98 -4.17 -8.06
N LEU A 117 -4.03 -3.59 -7.50
CA LEU A 117 -4.37 -2.17 -7.70
C LEU A 117 -3.30 -1.23 -7.11
N LEU A 118 -2.75 -1.53 -5.93
CA LEU A 118 -1.62 -0.77 -5.35
C LEU A 118 -0.38 -0.83 -6.26
N TYR A 119 -0.06 -2.00 -6.78
CA TYR A 119 1.05 -2.18 -7.71
C TYR A 119 0.82 -1.46 -9.06
N ALA A 120 -0.40 -1.57 -9.60
CA ALA A 120 -0.80 -0.91 -10.83
C ALA A 120 -0.74 0.61 -10.69
N ASN A 121 -1.21 1.17 -9.57
CA ASN A 121 -1.13 2.60 -9.29
C ASN A 121 0.32 3.09 -9.35
N THR A 122 1.23 2.41 -8.64
CA THR A 122 2.66 2.77 -8.64
C THR A 122 3.25 2.72 -10.05
N THR A 123 2.95 1.66 -10.81
CA THR A 123 3.49 1.45 -12.17
C THR A 123 2.97 2.49 -13.16
N LEU A 124 1.66 2.80 -13.12
CA LEU A 124 1.04 3.77 -14.02
C LEU A 124 1.55 5.18 -13.76
N PHE A 125 1.66 5.58 -12.48
CA PHE A 125 2.21 6.89 -12.12
C PHE A 125 3.69 7.01 -12.50
N SER A 126 4.51 5.96 -12.31
CA SER A 126 5.91 5.99 -12.75
C SER A 126 6.03 6.21 -14.25
N LYS A 127 5.35 5.39 -15.06
CA LYS A 127 5.38 5.52 -16.52
C LYS A 127 4.88 6.87 -17.00
N TYR A 128 3.82 7.39 -16.39
CA TYR A 128 3.28 8.71 -16.71
C TYR A 128 4.30 9.81 -16.38
N MET A 129 4.93 9.74 -15.21
CA MET A 129 5.96 10.68 -14.80
C MET A 129 7.20 10.64 -15.69
N GLU A 130 7.72 9.45 -16.01
CA GLU A 130 8.86 9.28 -16.91
C GLU A 130 8.61 9.99 -18.24
N LYS A 131 7.44 9.76 -18.84
CA LYS A 131 7.03 10.37 -20.10
C LYS A 131 6.91 11.90 -20.01
N TYR A 132 6.30 12.40 -18.94
CA TYR A 132 6.01 13.84 -18.80
C TYR A 132 7.25 14.64 -18.39
N LEU A 133 8.09 14.07 -17.54
CA LEU A 133 9.30 14.73 -17.04
C LEU A 133 10.49 14.59 -18.01
N GLN A 134 10.41 13.67 -18.98
CA GLN A 134 11.48 13.33 -19.94
C GLN A 134 12.75 12.86 -19.20
N LEU A 135 12.55 11.96 -18.23
CA LEU A 135 13.66 11.39 -17.48
C LEU A 135 14.40 10.42 -18.41
N ASN A 136 15.68 10.69 -18.66
CA ASN A 136 16.53 9.82 -19.45
C ASN A 136 17.12 8.75 -18.52
N TYR A 137 16.91 7.49 -18.89
CA TYR A 137 17.54 6.31 -18.30
C TYR A 137 18.73 5.86 -19.14
#